data_AF-C0D0Z9-F1
#
_entry.id   AF-C0D0Z9-F1
#
_cell.length_a   1.000
_cell.length_b   1.000
_cell.length_c   1.000
_cell.angle_alpha   90.00
_cell.angle_beta   90.00
_cell.angle_gamma   90.00
#
_symmetry.space_group_name_H-M   'P 1'
#
loop_
_entity.id
_entity.type
_entity.pdbx_description
1 polymer ?
#
loop_
_entity_poly.entity_id
_entity_poly.type
_entity_poly.pdbx_seq_one_letter_code
_entity_poly.pdbx_strand_id
1 'polypeptide(L)'
;MADNLELHEGEVVESEVKGDYWEKTLCMYSQKSGKYWFTNQRILFRGGFTASLDLPYDEIDDVKTCSVGPFIPFMPTGVKVTMKNGKSYKLSVLGRKKIAEYIQSKLS
;
A
#
# COMPACT_ATOMS: atom_id res chain seq x y z
N MET A 1 0.77 20.84 -4.12
CA MET A 1 -0.28 20.66 -3.11
C MET A 1 0.37 19.93 -1.95
N ALA A 2 0.33 20.48 -0.74
CA ALA A 2 0.90 19.79 0.42
C ALA A 2 0.12 18.49 0.62
N ASP A 3 0.81 17.36 0.67
CA ASP A 3 0.24 16.08 1.03
C ASP A 3 -0.22 16.22 2.50
N ASN A 4 -1.48 16.60 2.75
CA ASN A 4 -2.00 16.84 4.09
C ASN A 4 -2.23 15.49 4.78
N LEU A 5 -1.18 14.97 5.41
CA LEU A 5 -1.23 13.75 6.21
C LEU A 5 -1.70 14.14 7.61
N GLU A 6 -2.96 13.84 7.91
CA GLU A 6 -3.51 13.95 9.26
C GLU A 6 -2.94 12.82 10.12
N LEU A 7 -1.75 13.04 10.67
CA LEU A 7 -1.05 12.11 11.56
C LEU A 7 -1.67 12.13 12.96
N HIS A 8 -1.78 10.95 13.57
CA HIS A 8 -2.21 10.82 14.97
C HIS A 8 -1.12 11.26 15.95
N GLU A 9 -1.47 11.45 17.21
CA GLU A 9 -0.51 11.80 18.26
C GLU A 9 0.55 10.68 18.42
N GLY A 10 1.83 11.04 18.28
CA GLY A 10 2.95 10.10 18.30
C GLY A 10 3.13 9.27 17.02
N GLU A 11 2.37 9.56 15.96
CA GLU A 11 2.56 8.95 14.65
C GLU A 11 3.71 9.65 13.90
N VAL A 12 4.69 8.87 13.46
CA VAL A 12 5.87 9.36 12.72
C VAL A 12 5.96 8.65 11.38
N VAL A 13 6.27 9.41 10.33
CA VAL A 13 6.56 8.85 9.00
C VAL A 13 7.97 8.25 9.03
N GLU A 14 8.06 6.94 8.88
CA GLU A 14 9.34 6.22 8.82
C GLU A 14 9.87 6.11 7.39
N SER A 15 8.97 6.07 6.38
CA SER A 15 9.35 5.98 4.98
C SER A 15 8.32 6.59 4.04
N GLU A 16 8.79 7.29 3.00
CA GLU A 16 7.97 7.77 1.87
C GLU A 16 8.41 7.06 0.59
N VAL A 17 7.44 6.49 -0.14
CA VAL A 17 7.71 5.79 -1.41
C VAL A 17 6.67 6.17 -2.46
N LYS A 18 7.14 6.54 -3.66
CA LYS A 18 6.27 6.71 -4.82
C LYS A 18 5.83 5.35 -5.36
N GLY A 19 4.56 5.25 -5.73
CA GLY A 19 4.03 4.01 -6.30
C GLY A 19 2.62 4.17 -6.83
N ASP A 20 2.08 3.07 -7.34
CA ASP A 20 0.73 3.03 -7.88
C ASP A 20 -0.16 2.10 -7.05
N TYR A 21 -1.36 2.59 -6.74
CA TYR A 21 -2.41 1.77 -6.18
C TYR A 21 -3.22 1.11 -7.30
N TRP A 22 -3.36 -0.21 -7.23
CA TRP A 22 -4.17 -0.98 -8.17
C TRP A 22 -5.50 -1.36 -7.51
N GLU A 23 -6.55 -0.68 -7.93
CA GLU A 23 -7.93 -0.98 -7.53
C GLU A 23 -8.55 -1.93 -8.56
N LYS A 24 -9.05 -3.08 -8.10
CA LYS A 24 -9.83 -4.01 -8.92
C LYS A 24 -11.31 -3.74 -8.67
N THR A 25 -11.96 -3.04 -9.59
CA THR A 25 -13.42 -2.94 -9.63
C THR A 25 -13.90 -3.96 -10.64
N LEU A 26 -14.88 -4.81 -10.29
CA LEU A 26 -15.55 -5.89 -11.06
C LEU A 26 -14.96 -6.31 -12.44
N CYS A 27 -14.83 -5.39 -13.39
CA CYS A 27 -14.32 -5.60 -14.76
C CYS A 27 -13.19 -4.64 -15.22
N MET A 28 -12.76 -3.67 -14.41
CA MET A 28 -11.70 -2.71 -14.73
C MET A 28 -10.61 -2.67 -13.65
N TYR A 29 -9.36 -2.72 -14.09
CA TYR A 29 -8.21 -2.41 -13.25
C TYR A 29 -7.93 -0.91 -13.37
N SER A 30 -8.08 -0.17 -12.28
CA SER A 30 -7.69 1.23 -12.22
C SER A 30 -6.34 1.35 -11.51
N GLN A 31 -5.35 1.86 -12.23
CA GLN A 31 -4.06 2.23 -11.67
C GLN A 31 -4.13 3.71 -11.26
N LYS A 32 -3.88 3.99 -10.00
CA LYS A 32 -3.85 5.34 -9.45
C LYS A 32 -2.44 5.63 -8.97
N SER A 33 -1.73 6.51 -9.67
CA SER A 33 -0.39 6.92 -9.28
C SER A 33 -0.43 7.88 -8.09
N GLY A 34 0.48 7.68 -7.15
CA GLY A 34 0.54 8.46 -5.94
C GLY A 34 1.79 8.22 -5.11
N LYS A 35 1.65 8.45 -3.81
CA LYS A 35 2.68 8.23 -2.81
C LYS A 35 2.12 7.43 -1.65
N TYR A 36 2.99 6.59 -1.11
CA TYR A 36 2.79 5.85 0.11
C TYR A 36 3.65 6.45 1.21
N TRP A 37 3.05 6.62 2.38
CA TRP A 37 3.75 6.93 3.62
C TRP A 37 3.57 5.77 4.57
N PHE A 38 4.68 5.18 4.97
CA PHE A 38 4.74 4.14 5.96
C PHE A 38 5.06 4.80 7.29
N THR A 39 4.11 4.77 8.21
CA THR A 39 4.30 5.30 9.56
C THR A 39 4.64 4.17 10.52
N ASN A 40 4.80 4.49 11.80
CA ASN A 40 4.89 3.50 12.87
C ASN A 40 3.55 2.84 13.21
N GLN A 41 2.42 3.39 12.74
CA GLN A 41 1.08 2.90 13.10
C GLN A 41 0.28 2.35 11.90
N ARG A 42 0.47 2.90 10.70
CA ARG A 42 -0.33 2.56 9.52
C ARG A 42 0.39 2.86 8.20
N ILE A 43 -0.18 2.37 7.11
CA ILE A 43 0.21 2.72 5.75
C ILE A 43 -0.81 3.74 5.22
N LEU A 44 -0.32 4.88 4.77
CA LEU A 44 -1.11 5.93 4.14
C LEU A 44 -0.80 5.93 2.64
N PHE A 45 -1.81 6.10 1.80
CA PHE A 45 -1.66 6.36 0.38
C PHE A 45 -2.50 7.55 -0.03
N ARG A 46 -1.90 8.47 -0.79
CA ARG A 46 -2.62 9.56 -1.46
C ARG A 46 -2.18 9.58 -2.92
N GLY A 47 -3.14 9.55 -3.84
CA GLY A 47 -2.86 9.46 -5.27
C GLY A 47 -4.11 9.58 -6.14
N GLY A 48 -3.90 9.84 -7.42
CA GLY A 48 -4.99 10.25 -8.31
C GLY A 48 -5.72 11.51 -7.82
N PHE A 49 -6.89 11.79 -8.38
CA PHE A 49 -7.65 13.00 -8.03
C PHE A 49 -8.36 12.89 -6.68
N THR A 50 -8.66 11.68 -6.19
CA THR A 50 -9.44 11.46 -4.95
C THR A 50 -9.02 10.22 -4.14
N ALA A 51 -8.04 9.42 -4.59
CA ALA A 51 -7.79 8.14 -3.96
C ALA A 51 -6.90 8.30 -2.73
N SER A 52 -7.41 7.71 -1.65
CA SER A 52 -6.93 7.91 -0.31
C SER A 52 -7.14 6.58 0.40
N LEU A 53 -6.06 6.00 0.93
CA LEU A 53 -6.13 4.75 1.69
C LEU A 53 -5.39 4.93 3.00
N ASP A 54 -6.00 4.43 4.05
CA ASP A 54 -5.44 4.41 5.39
C ASP A 54 -5.55 2.95 5.88
N LEU A 55 -4.41 2.29 6.05
CA LEU A 55 -4.32 0.86 6.35
C LEU A 55 -3.58 0.66 7.68
N PRO A 56 -4.30 0.58 8.82
CA PRO A 56 -3.70 0.32 10.12
C PRO A 56 -3.00 -1.04 10.17
N TYR A 57 -1.81 -1.11 10.79
CA TYR A 57 -1.09 -2.39 10.89
C TYR A 57 -1.87 -3.43 11.71
N ASP A 58 -2.66 -2.99 12.70
CA ASP A 58 -3.47 -3.89 13.52
C ASP A 58 -4.63 -4.55 12.76
N GLU A 59 -5.10 -3.93 11.67
CA GLU A 59 -6.14 -4.48 10.80
C GLU A 59 -5.60 -5.37 9.68
N ILE A 60 -4.29 -5.36 9.45
CA ILE A 60 -3.65 -6.20 8.45
C ILE A 60 -3.55 -7.64 8.97
N ASP A 61 -3.97 -8.57 8.13
CA ASP A 61 -3.92 -10.01 8.38
C ASP A 61 -2.64 -10.63 7.78
N ASP A 62 -2.30 -10.25 6.55
CA ASP A 62 -1.21 -10.86 5.80
C ASP A 62 -0.64 -9.91 4.74
N VAL A 63 0.69 -9.97 4.54
CA VAL A 63 1.39 -9.21 3.51
C VAL A 63 2.25 -10.12 2.65
N LYS A 64 2.07 -10.06 1.32
CA LYS A 64 2.81 -10.90 0.36
C LYS A 64 3.20 -10.12 -0.88
N THR A 65 4.34 -10.44 -1.47
CA THR A 65 4.69 -9.89 -2.79
C THR A 65 3.80 -10.49 -3.87
N CYS A 66 3.31 -9.67 -4.80
CA CYS A 66 2.43 -10.12 -5.89
C CYS A 66 2.80 -9.50 -7.24
N SER A 67 2.43 -10.17 -8.33
CA SER A 67 2.47 -9.59 -9.68
C SER A 67 1.25 -8.65 -9.87
N VAL A 68 1.51 -7.42 -10.29
CA VAL A 68 0.48 -6.45 -10.71
C VAL A 68 0.51 -6.29 -12.23
N GLY A 69 -0.68 -6.20 -12.84
CA GLY A 69 -0.85 -6.03 -14.29
C GLY A 69 -0.95 -7.35 -15.10
N PRO A 70 -1.52 -7.30 -16.32
CA PRO A 70 -1.74 -8.47 -17.17
C PRO A 70 -0.52 -8.93 -17.99
N PHE A 71 0.55 -8.13 -18.08
CA PHE A 71 1.67 -8.39 -19.02
C PHE A 71 2.96 -8.92 -18.37
N ILE A 72 3.08 -8.97 -17.04
CA ILE A 72 4.30 -9.43 -16.36
C ILE A 72 3.93 -10.50 -15.31
N PRO A 73 3.61 -11.74 -15.74
CA PRO A 73 3.25 -12.80 -14.81
C PRO A 73 4.42 -13.28 -13.93
N PHE A 74 5.66 -13.15 -14.41
CA PHE A 74 6.85 -13.75 -13.77
C PHE A 74 7.60 -12.87 -12.78
N MET A 75 7.40 -11.55 -12.78
CA MET A 75 8.06 -10.66 -11.82
C MET A 75 7.01 -10.10 -10.88
N PRO A 76 7.10 -10.35 -9.56
CA PRO A 76 6.27 -9.61 -8.62
C PRO A 76 6.56 -8.14 -8.85
N THR A 77 5.56 -7.30 -9.04
CA THR A 77 5.71 -5.87 -9.31
C THR A 77 5.07 -5.04 -8.20
N GLY A 78 4.39 -5.69 -7.25
CA GLY A 78 3.81 -5.04 -6.09
C GLY A 78 3.77 -5.91 -4.84
N VAL A 79 3.07 -5.40 -3.84
CA VAL A 79 2.80 -5.99 -2.53
C VAL A 79 1.28 -6.07 -2.38
N LYS A 80 0.77 -7.25 -2.06
CA LYS A 80 -0.62 -7.47 -1.67
C LYS A 80 -0.70 -7.40 -0.15
N VAL A 81 -1.53 -6.49 0.35
CA VAL A 81 -1.90 -6.38 1.76
C VAL A 81 -3.31 -6.91 1.90
N THR A 82 -3.50 -7.93 2.73
CA THR A 82 -4.80 -8.50 3.05
C THR A 82 -5.20 -8.06 4.45
N MET A 83 -6.40 -7.51 4.58
CA MET A 83 -6.97 -7.07 5.84
C MET A 83 -7.76 -8.20 6.50
N LYS A 84 -7.90 -8.14 7.82
CA LYS A 84 -8.70 -9.06 8.64
C LYS A 84 -10.18 -9.09 8.22
N ASN A 85 -10.69 -8.00 7.65
CA ASN A 85 -12.05 -7.93 7.09
C ASN A 85 -12.22 -8.62 5.72
N GLY A 86 -11.17 -9.26 5.20
CA GLY A 86 -11.17 -9.97 3.91
C GLY A 86 -10.91 -9.09 2.69
N LYS A 87 -10.80 -7.76 2.85
CA LYS A 87 -10.40 -6.86 1.76
C LYS A 87 -8.91 -7.02 1.47
N SER A 88 -8.52 -6.86 0.21
CA SER A 88 -7.11 -6.87 -0.17
C SER A 88 -6.75 -5.72 -1.09
N TYR A 89 -5.60 -5.12 -0.83
CA TYR A 89 -5.06 -3.96 -1.52
C TYR A 89 -3.76 -4.34 -2.22
N LYS A 90 -3.55 -3.85 -3.44
CA LYS A 90 -2.33 -4.09 -4.21
C LYS A 90 -1.56 -2.79 -4.38
N LEU A 91 -0.36 -2.75 -3.80
CA LEU A 91 0.55 -1.63 -3.79
C LEU A 91 1.68 -1.91 -4.78
N SER A 92 1.75 -1.16 -5.89
CA SER A 92 2.84 -1.26 -6.85
C SER A 92 3.93 -0.26 -6.46
N VAL A 93 4.92 -0.73 -5.71
CA VAL A 93 6.01 0.10 -5.17
C VAL A 93 7.38 -0.42 -5.60
N LEU A 94 8.31 0.51 -5.82
CA LEU A 94 9.72 0.18 -5.94
C LEU A 94 10.21 -0.40 -4.60
N GLY A 95 11.14 -1.35 -4.65
CA GLY A 95 11.65 -1.99 -3.43
C GLY A 95 10.62 -2.86 -2.68
N ARG A 96 9.56 -3.31 -3.35
CA ARG A 96 8.49 -4.21 -2.84
C ARG A 96 8.89 -5.29 -1.84
N LYS A 97 10.09 -5.90 -1.96
CA LYS A 97 10.59 -6.89 -0.97
C LYS A 97 10.84 -6.22 0.38
N LYS A 98 11.64 -5.14 0.39
CA LYS A 98 11.91 -4.34 1.59
C LYS A 98 10.62 -3.80 2.21
N ILE A 99 9.67 -3.37 1.38
CA ILE A 99 8.37 -2.89 1.87
C ILE A 99 7.53 -4.02 2.47
N ALA A 100 7.47 -5.19 1.83
CA ALA A 100 6.77 -6.34 2.39
C ALA A 100 7.41 -6.78 3.72
N GLU A 101 8.73 -6.84 3.80
CA GLU A 101 9.48 -7.14 5.03
C GLU A 101 9.22 -6.11 6.13
N TYR A 102 9.23 -4.81 5.77
CA TYR A 102 8.91 -3.73 6.68
C TYR A 102 7.49 -3.86 7.24
N ILE A 103 6.48 -4.06 6.38
CA ILE A 103 5.09 -4.25 6.82
C ILE A 103 5.00 -5.49 7.72
N GLN A 104 5.60 -6.61 7.30
CA GLN A 104 5.60 -7.86 8.08
C GLN A 104 6.20 -7.66 9.48
N SER A 105 7.27 -6.85 9.61
CA SER A 105 7.88 -6.54 10.89
C SER A 105 6.96 -5.74 11.83
N LYS A 106 5.96 -5.02 11.30
CA LYS A 106 4.96 -4.26 12.06
C LYS A 106 3.72 -5.10 12.43
N LEU A 107 3.57 -6.29 11.85
CA LEU A 107 2.50 -7.26 12.19
C LEU A 107 2.88 -8.19 13.35
N SER A 108 4.15 -8.16 13.78
CA SER A 108 4.71 -9.06 14.79
C SER A 108 4.58 -8.50 16.21
#